data_AF-A0AAJ3JSL5-F1
#
_entry.id   AF-A0AAJ3JSL5-F1
#
_cell.length_a   1.000
_cell.length_b   1.000
_cell.length_c   1.000
_cell.angle_alpha   90.00
_cell.angle_beta   90.00
_cell.angle_gamma   90.00
#
_symmetry.space_group_name_H-M   'P 1'
#
loop_
_entity.id
_entity.type
_entity.pdbx_description
1 polymer ?
#
loop_
_entity_poly.entity_id
_entity_poly.type
_entity_poly.pdbx_seq_one_letter_code
_entity_poly.pdbx_strand_id
1 'polypeptide(L)'
;MADGVEFSITGLDSLLGKLEAVTYDLRRKGGRSALRKAAQLVANKAKEGAEKLDDTATGRSIAKNIALRWNGRLFKQTGSLGFRVGVLHGAVLPKTGSAPDLSANGPTPHWRLWEFGTVKMQGSPFMRKALADNISAATDTFVTEYEKAIDRALKRAARKASQ
;
A
#
# COMPACT_ATOMS: atom_id res chain seq x y z
N MET A 1 12.37 -25.35 -0.76
CA MET A 1 12.46 -25.12 -2.21
C MET A 1 11.64 -23.89 -2.49
N ALA A 2 12.26 -22.77 -2.88
CA ALA A 2 11.55 -21.57 -3.27
C ALA A 2 11.47 -21.59 -4.79
N ASP A 3 10.33 -22.02 -5.32
CA ASP A 3 10.06 -21.90 -6.76
C ASP A 3 10.08 -20.42 -7.10
N GLY A 4 11.03 -20.04 -7.95
CA GLY A 4 11.12 -18.70 -8.51
C GLY A 4 9.90 -18.48 -9.39
N VAL A 5 8.97 -17.65 -8.93
CA VAL A 5 7.86 -17.21 -9.77
C VAL A 5 8.44 -16.26 -10.82
N GLU A 6 8.56 -16.74 -12.05
CA GLU A 6 8.87 -15.89 -13.20
C GLU A 6 7.66 -15.02 -13.53
N PHE A 7 7.80 -13.71 -13.31
CA PHE A 7 6.80 -12.73 -13.66
C PHE A 7 7.15 -12.09 -15.00
N SER A 8 6.38 -12.37 -16.05
CA SER A 8 6.46 -11.62 -17.31
C SER A 8 5.58 -10.38 -17.21
N ILE A 9 6.18 -9.23 -16.91
CA ILE A 9 5.47 -7.94 -16.87
C ILE A 9 5.43 -7.36 -18.29
N THR A 10 4.32 -7.53 -19.00
CA THR A 10 4.11 -6.88 -20.30
C THR A 10 3.91 -5.38 -20.09
N GLY A 11 4.74 -4.56 -20.76
CA GLY A 11 4.73 -3.09 -20.63
C GLY A 11 5.85 -2.49 -19.78
N LEU A 12 6.78 -3.31 -19.25
CA LEU A 12 7.98 -2.77 -18.62
C LEU A 12 8.92 -2.12 -19.65
N ASP A 13 9.06 -2.73 -20.83
CA ASP A 13 9.97 -2.26 -21.89
C ASP A 13 9.56 -0.89 -22.45
N SER A 14 8.26 -0.67 -22.67
CA SER A 14 7.72 0.63 -23.08
C SER A 14 7.97 1.70 -22.03
N LEU A 15 7.83 1.34 -20.75
CA LEU A 15 8.07 2.23 -19.63
C LEU A 15 9.55 2.59 -19.49
N LEU A 16 10.46 1.63 -19.68
CA LEU A 16 11.92 1.84 -19.66
C LEU A 16 12.36 2.81 -20.75
N GLY A 17 11.90 2.64 -21.99
CA GLY A 17 12.22 3.58 -23.08
C GLY A 17 11.74 5.01 -22.82
N LYS A 18 10.54 5.16 -22.24
CA LYS A 18 10.01 6.49 -21.87
C LYS A 18 10.73 7.13 -20.69
N LEU A 19 11.30 6.31 -19.78
CA LEU A 19 12.02 6.76 -18.60
C LEU A 19 13.33 7.47 -18.94
N GLU A 20 14.04 7.03 -19.98
CA GLU A 20 15.29 7.64 -20.43
C GLU A 20 15.09 9.10 -20.89
N ALA A 21 13.93 9.41 -21.45
CA ALA A 21 13.58 10.74 -21.95
C ALA A 21 13.10 11.74 -20.86
N VAL A 22 13.07 11.34 -19.59
CA VAL A 22 12.38 12.05 -18.52
C VAL A 22 13.32 12.62 -17.45
N THR A 23 13.06 13.85 -17.00
CA THR A 23 13.80 14.48 -15.90
C THR A 23 13.60 13.76 -14.56
N TYR A 24 14.62 13.83 -13.70
CA TYR A 24 14.63 13.18 -12.39
C TYR A 24 13.47 13.57 -11.46
N ASP A 25 13.11 14.86 -11.43
CA ASP A 25 12.00 15.35 -10.59
C ASP A 25 10.65 14.84 -11.06
N LEU A 26 10.49 14.70 -12.38
CA LEU A 26 9.28 14.12 -12.94
C LEU A 26 9.21 12.61 -12.65
N ARG A 27 10.33 11.89 -12.79
CA ARG A 27 10.44 10.49 -12.38
C ARG A 27 9.99 10.29 -10.94
N ARG A 28 10.43 11.18 -10.04
CA ARG A 28 10.03 11.16 -8.62
C ARG A 28 8.55 11.50 -8.39
N LYS A 29 8.04 12.59 -8.97
CA LYS A 29 6.64 13.04 -8.76
C LYS A 29 5.64 12.06 -9.39
N GLY A 30 5.89 11.66 -10.63
CA GLY A 30 5.09 10.67 -11.35
C GLY A 30 5.13 9.31 -10.66
N GLY A 31 6.32 8.82 -10.32
CA GLY A 31 6.50 7.55 -9.62
C GLY A 31 5.84 7.54 -8.26
N ARG A 32 5.89 8.65 -7.50
CA ARG A 32 5.23 8.75 -6.18
C ARG A 32 3.71 8.69 -6.31
N SER A 33 3.15 9.33 -7.33
CA SER A 33 1.71 9.29 -7.59
C SER A 33 1.24 7.89 -7.98
N ALA A 34 1.97 7.24 -8.90
CA ALA A 34 1.67 5.87 -9.34
C ALA A 34 1.79 4.87 -8.18
N LEU A 35 2.86 4.97 -7.40
CA LEU A 35 3.08 4.11 -6.23
C LEU A 35 1.99 4.30 -5.16
N ARG A 36 1.48 5.52 -4.98
CA ARG A 36 0.33 5.76 -4.09
C ARG A 36 -0.91 5.01 -4.57
N LYS A 37 -1.18 4.99 -5.87
CA LYS A 37 -2.35 4.29 -6.45
C LYS A 37 -2.23 2.78 -6.28
N ALA A 38 -1.07 2.22 -6.58
CA ALA A 38 -0.79 0.80 -6.33
C ALA A 38 -0.92 0.43 -4.84
N ALA A 39 -0.35 1.23 -3.94
CA ALA A 39 -0.48 1.00 -2.50
C ALA A 39 -1.93 1.18 -2.01
N GLN A 40 -2.73 2.05 -2.65
CA GLN A 40 -4.15 2.22 -2.32
C GLN A 40 -4.97 0.97 -2.65
N LEU A 41 -4.65 0.28 -3.75
CA LEU A 41 -5.26 -1.01 -4.08
C LEU A 41 -5.01 -2.02 -2.96
N VAL A 42 -3.76 -2.17 -2.53
CA VAL A 42 -3.39 -3.06 -1.42
C VAL A 42 -4.10 -2.66 -0.12
N ALA A 43 -4.16 -1.35 0.18
CA ALA A 43 -4.88 -0.85 1.35
C ALA A 43 -6.38 -1.18 1.30
N ASN A 44 -7.01 -1.09 0.13
CA ASN A 44 -8.41 -1.44 -0.04
C ASN A 44 -8.63 -2.95 0.13
N LYS A 45 -7.73 -3.80 -0.40
CA LYS A 45 -7.79 -5.25 -0.18
C LYS A 45 -7.60 -5.63 1.28
N ALA A 46 -6.74 -4.92 2.00
CA ALA A 46 -6.62 -5.09 3.44
C ALA A 46 -7.90 -4.69 4.18
N LYS A 47 -8.61 -3.63 3.74
CA LYS A 47 -9.92 -3.26 4.30
C LYS A 47 -10.97 -4.33 4.06
N GLU A 48 -11.11 -4.83 2.83
CA GLU A 48 -12.03 -5.92 2.50
C GLU A 48 -11.78 -7.17 3.36
N GLY A 49 -10.51 -7.49 3.65
CA GLY A 49 -10.14 -8.59 4.55
C GLY A 49 -10.47 -8.30 6.02
N ALA A 50 -10.21 -7.08 6.49
CA ALA A 50 -10.47 -6.66 7.86
C ALA A 50 -11.97 -6.52 8.18
N GLU A 51 -12.80 -6.10 7.22
CA GLU A 51 -14.26 -6.01 7.39
C GLU A 51 -14.90 -7.36 7.75
N LYS A 52 -14.30 -8.47 7.32
CA LYS A 52 -14.74 -9.83 7.67
C LYS A 52 -14.40 -10.22 9.11
N LEU A 53 -13.46 -9.51 9.73
CA LEU A 53 -12.98 -9.77 11.09
C LEU A 53 -13.58 -8.80 12.12
N ASP A 54 -14.09 -7.65 11.65
CA ASP A 54 -14.66 -6.62 12.50
C ASP A 54 -15.97 -7.09 13.14
N ASP A 55 -16.12 -6.79 14.44
CA ASP A 55 -17.33 -7.10 15.21
C ASP A 55 -18.36 -5.98 15.03
N THR A 56 -19.52 -6.32 14.48
CA THR A 56 -20.63 -5.38 14.23
C THR A 56 -21.28 -4.86 15.51
N ALA A 57 -21.07 -5.53 16.65
CA ALA A 57 -21.62 -5.12 17.94
C ALA A 57 -20.84 -3.96 18.59
N THR A 58 -19.63 -3.63 18.12
CA THR A 58 -18.81 -2.55 18.69
C THR A 58 -18.52 -1.45 17.67
N GLY A 59 -18.23 -0.23 18.14
CA GLY A 59 -17.81 0.88 17.26
C GLY A 59 -16.41 0.70 16.66
N ARG A 60 -15.65 -0.29 17.12
CA ARG A 60 -14.26 -0.53 16.71
C ARG A 60 -14.22 -1.20 15.35
N SER A 61 -13.37 -0.70 14.47
CA SER A 61 -13.16 -1.31 13.15
C SER A 61 -11.69 -1.24 12.77
N ILE A 62 -11.10 -2.43 12.57
CA ILE A 62 -9.77 -2.61 12.00
C ILE A 62 -9.77 -2.00 10.60
N ALA A 63 -10.82 -2.22 9.79
CA ALA A 63 -10.90 -1.69 8.44
C ALA A 63 -10.84 -0.17 8.39
N LYS A 64 -11.56 0.53 9.29
CA LYS A 64 -11.50 1.99 9.41
C LYS A 64 -10.13 2.50 9.85
N ASN A 65 -9.39 1.70 10.61
CA ASN A 65 -8.04 2.02 11.06
C ASN A 65 -6.94 1.70 10.04
N ILE A 66 -7.24 1.08 8.89
CA ILE A 66 -6.23 0.86 7.85
C ILE A 66 -5.90 2.17 7.14
N ALA A 67 -4.62 2.54 7.19
CA ALA A 67 -4.11 3.77 6.62
C ALA A 67 -2.91 3.54 5.69
N LEU A 68 -2.87 4.38 4.65
CA LEU A 68 -1.74 4.51 3.74
C LEU A 68 -0.95 5.77 4.09
N ARG A 69 0.35 5.64 4.36
CA ARG A 69 1.23 6.74 4.75
C ARG A 69 2.50 6.79 3.90
N TRP A 70 2.92 7.99 3.52
CA TRP A 70 4.17 8.20 2.80
C TRP A 70 5.39 7.85 3.68
N ASN A 71 6.33 7.08 3.13
CA ASN A 71 7.57 6.73 3.82
C ASN A 71 8.67 7.78 3.58
N GLY A 72 8.52 8.94 4.23
CA GLY A 72 9.50 10.03 4.12
C GLY A 72 10.89 9.66 4.67
N ARG A 73 10.97 8.74 5.64
CA ARG A 73 12.25 8.26 6.18
C ARG A 73 13.04 7.47 5.14
N LEU A 74 12.41 6.50 4.48
CA LEU A 74 13.04 5.75 3.38
C LEU A 74 13.55 6.70 2.30
N PHE A 75 12.70 7.63 1.88
CA PHE A 75 13.07 8.59 0.84
C PHE A 75 14.28 9.45 1.21
N LYS A 76 14.35 9.93 2.47
CA LYS A 76 15.50 10.71 2.94
C LYS A 76 16.80 9.90 3.03
N GLN A 77 16.71 8.60 3.29
CA GLN A 77 17.87 7.73 3.48
C GLN A 77 18.41 7.16 2.17
N THR A 78 17.53 6.76 1.24
CA THR A 78 17.93 6.01 0.04
C THR A 78 17.55 6.70 -1.26
N GLY A 79 16.71 7.75 -1.20
CA GLY A 79 16.09 8.33 -2.39
C GLY A 79 14.96 7.48 -3.01
N SER A 80 14.69 6.29 -2.46
CA SER A 80 13.65 5.37 -2.95
C SER A 80 12.26 5.84 -2.54
N LEU A 81 11.29 5.63 -3.44
CA LEU A 81 9.89 5.91 -3.16
C LEU A 81 9.28 4.75 -2.36
N GLY A 82 8.45 5.06 -1.36
CA GLY A 82 7.78 4.03 -0.58
C GLY A 82 6.55 4.55 0.14
N PHE A 83 5.52 3.71 0.22
CA PHE A 83 4.37 3.91 1.09
C PHE A 83 4.30 2.79 2.12
N ARG A 84 3.71 3.09 3.27
CA ARG A 84 3.42 2.14 4.34
C ARG A 84 1.91 1.95 4.37
N VAL A 85 1.47 0.70 4.33
CA VAL A 85 0.09 0.31 4.60
C VAL A 85 0.08 -0.39 5.95
N GLY A 86 -0.75 0.07 6.87
CA GLY A 86 -0.80 -0.49 8.22
C GLY A 86 -2.03 -0.03 8.99
N VAL A 87 -2.17 -0.54 10.20
CA VAL A 87 -3.29 -0.20 11.09
C VAL A 87 -2.87 0.93 12.04
N LEU A 88 -3.71 1.96 12.13
CA LEU A 88 -3.55 3.10 13.05
C LEU A 88 -3.59 2.66 14.51
N HIS A 89 -3.11 3.52 15.40
CA HIS A 89 -3.01 3.28 16.86
C HIS A 89 -2.07 2.14 17.28
N GLY A 90 -1.49 1.41 16.32
CA GLY A 90 -0.50 0.37 16.58
C GLY A 90 -1.11 -0.94 17.09
N ALA A 91 -0.27 -1.79 17.68
CA ALA A 91 -0.62 -3.15 18.11
C ALA A 91 -0.41 -3.38 19.62
N VAL A 92 -0.28 -2.31 20.40
CA VAL A 92 -0.05 -2.42 21.84
C VAL A 92 -1.36 -2.80 22.52
N LEU A 93 -1.43 -4.02 23.08
CA LEU A 93 -2.60 -4.49 23.78
C LEU A 93 -2.77 -3.70 25.10
N PRO A 94 -4.01 -3.34 25.46
CA PRO A 94 -4.29 -2.72 26.75
C PRO A 94 -3.89 -3.65 27.90
N LYS A 95 -3.50 -3.07 29.04
CA LYS A 95 -3.15 -3.85 30.23
C LYS A 95 -4.36 -4.62 30.74
N THR A 96 -4.14 -5.81 31.29
CA THR A 96 -5.19 -6.60 31.93
C THR A 96 -5.90 -5.75 32.99
N GLY A 97 -7.23 -5.68 32.93
CA GLY A 97 -8.06 -4.86 33.83
C GLY A 97 -8.35 -3.43 33.35
N SER A 98 -7.78 -2.98 32.22
CA SER A 98 -8.18 -1.69 31.62
C SER A 98 -9.35 -1.87 30.65
N ALA A 99 -10.31 -0.94 30.72
CA ALA A 99 -11.44 -0.91 29.79
C ALA A 99 -10.95 -0.48 28.40
N PRO A 100 -11.07 -1.34 27.36
CA PRO A 100 -10.70 -0.93 26.01
C PRO A 100 -11.67 0.14 25.50
N ASP A 101 -11.13 1.13 24.80
CA ASP A 101 -11.95 2.13 24.11
C ASP A 101 -12.78 1.45 23.00
N LEU A 102 -14.12 1.51 23.14
CA LEU A 102 -15.10 0.93 22.22
C LEU A 102 -15.66 1.96 21.23
N SER A 103 -15.18 3.21 21.28
CA SER A 103 -15.66 4.28 20.41
C SER A 103 -15.31 4.05 18.94
N ALA A 104 -16.04 4.74 18.06
CA ALA A 104 -15.73 4.78 16.64
C ALA A 104 -14.34 5.40 16.42
N ASN A 105 -13.51 4.75 15.60
CA ASN A 105 -12.08 5.06 15.40
C ASN A 105 -11.19 4.86 16.64
N GLY A 106 -11.67 4.15 17.67
CA GLY A 106 -10.84 3.74 18.79
C GLY A 106 -9.70 2.80 18.36
N PRO A 107 -8.63 2.66 19.17
CA PRO A 107 -7.52 1.75 18.89
C PRO A 107 -8.00 0.31 18.69
N THR A 108 -7.44 -0.41 17.70
CA THR A 108 -7.78 -1.82 17.42
C THR A 108 -6.60 -2.79 17.58
N PRO A 109 -5.81 -2.75 18.67
CA PRO A 109 -4.55 -3.51 18.78
C PRO A 109 -4.69 -5.04 18.64
N HIS A 110 -5.90 -5.57 18.82
CA HIS A 110 -6.22 -6.99 18.60
C HIS A 110 -6.05 -7.43 17.14
N TRP A 111 -5.97 -6.51 16.15
CA TRP A 111 -5.69 -6.84 14.74
C TRP A 111 -4.45 -7.73 14.58
N ARG A 112 -3.43 -7.55 15.46
CA ARG A 112 -2.19 -8.33 15.43
C ARG A 112 -2.42 -9.80 15.74
N LEU A 113 -3.38 -10.10 16.62
CA LEU A 113 -3.71 -11.48 17.01
C LEU A 113 -4.32 -12.22 15.83
N TRP A 114 -5.15 -11.55 15.05
CA TRP A 114 -5.66 -12.08 13.79
C TRP A 114 -4.53 -12.24 12.75
N GLU A 115 -3.68 -11.24 12.57
CA GLU A 115 -2.64 -11.29 11.53
C GLU A 115 -1.59 -12.39 11.77
N PHE A 116 -1.15 -12.59 13.01
CA PHE A 116 -0.07 -13.52 13.34
C PHE A 116 -0.51 -14.80 14.04
N GLY A 117 -1.71 -14.82 14.62
CA GLY A 117 -2.14 -15.89 15.51
C GLY A 117 -1.48 -15.82 16.88
N THR A 118 -1.83 -16.78 17.73
CA THR A 118 -1.26 -17.00 19.05
C THR A 118 -1.08 -18.50 19.27
N VAL A 119 -0.47 -18.90 20.40
CA VAL A 119 -0.37 -20.31 20.79
C VAL A 119 -1.76 -20.99 20.87
N LYS A 120 -2.82 -20.22 21.12
CA LYS A 120 -4.20 -20.73 21.32
C LYS A 120 -5.13 -20.49 20.14
N MET A 121 -4.70 -19.78 19.10
CA MET A 121 -5.56 -19.36 17.99
C MET A 121 -4.73 -19.28 16.71
N GLN A 122 -5.19 -19.95 15.65
CA GLN A 122 -4.60 -19.82 14.33
C GLN A 122 -4.82 -18.41 13.77
N GLY A 123 -3.78 -17.83 13.15
CA GLY A 123 -3.89 -16.53 12.50
C GLY A 123 -4.75 -16.58 11.25
N SER A 124 -5.58 -15.55 11.06
CA SER A 124 -6.28 -15.24 9.83
C SER A 124 -5.67 -13.97 9.22
N PRO A 125 -4.55 -14.08 8.48
CA PRO A 125 -3.84 -12.92 7.97
C PRO A 125 -4.66 -12.21 6.90
N PHE A 126 -4.85 -10.91 7.07
CA PHE A 126 -5.54 -10.05 6.12
C PHE A 126 -4.59 -9.06 5.45
N MET A 127 -3.57 -8.57 6.18
CA MET A 127 -2.57 -7.65 5.62
C MET A 127 -1.60 -8.37 4.69
N ARG A 128 -1.07 -9.53 5.12
CA ARG A 128 -0.16 -10.32 4.27
C ARG A 128 -0.84 -10.78 2.99
N LYS A 129 -2.08 -11.28 3.09
CA LYS A 129 -2.89 -11.70 1.94
C LYS A 129 -3.22 -10.55 1.01
N ALA A 130 -3.54 -9.37 1.55
CA ALA A 130 -3.83 -8.19 0.74
C ALA A 130 -2.71 -7.84 -0.23
N LEU A 131 -1.44 -8.03 0.13
CA LEU A 131 -0.33 -7.86 -0.79
C LEU A 131 -0.04 -9.13 -1.61
N ALA A 132 0.12 -10.28 -0.96
CA ALA A 132 0.54 -11.52 -1.61
C ALA A 132 -0.38 -11.96 -2.75
N ASP A 133 -1.70 -11.83 -2.55
CA ASP A 133 -2.70 -12.27 -3.53
C ASP A 133 -2.91 -11.21 -4.63
N ASN A 134 -2.35 -10.00 -4.48
CA ASN A 134 -2.58 -8.87 -5.38
C ASN A 134 -1.27 -8.25 -5.91
N ILE A 135 -0.16 -9.01 -5.93
CA ILE A 135 1.13 -8.53 -6.41
C ILE A 135 1.01 -8.05 -7.86
N SER A 136 0.47 -8.88 -8.77
CA SER A 136 0.26 -8.52 -10.18
C SER A 136 -0.60 -7.28 -10.31
N ALA A 137 -1.78 -7.26 -9.68
CA ALA A 137 -2.69 -6.12 -9.77
C ALA A 137 -2.04 -4.81 -9.27
N ALA A 138 -1.24 -4.87 -8.20
CA ALA A 138 -0.50 -3.72 -7.69
C ALA A 138 0.62 -3.28 -8.65
N THR A 139 1.38 -4.22 -9.24
CA THR A 139 2.42 -3.91 -10.23
C THR A 139 1.83 -3.32 -11.49
N ASP A 140 0.75 -3.90 -12.00
CA ASP A 140 0.09 -3.45 -13.24
C ASP A 140 -0.52 -2.06 -13.05
N THR A 141 -1.12 -1.82 -11.88
CA THR A 141 -1.61 -0.48 -11.49
C THR A 141 -0.46 0.53 -11.43
N PHE A 142 0.69 0.13 -10.88
CA PHE A 142 1.85 1.00 -10.84
C PHE A 142 2.36 1.34 -12.24
N VAL A 143 2.61 0.33 -13.09
CA VAL A 143 3.10 0.51 -14.47
C VAL A 143 2.14 1.43 -15.23
N THR A 144 0.85 1.09 -15.24
CA THR A 144 -0.19 1.84 -15.95
C THR A 144 -0.28 3.30 -15.51
N GLU A 145 -0.35 3.55 -14.19
CA GLU A 145 -0.42 4.92 -13.68
C GLU A 145 0.87 5.69 -13.88
N TYR A 146 2.00 4.99 -13.92
CA TYR A 146 3.29 5.61 -14.11
C TYR A 146 3.54 6.00 -15.57
N GLU A 147 3.19 5.13 -16.53
CA GLU A 147 3.20 5.47 -17.95
C GLU A 147 2.31 6.67 -18.24
N LYS A 148 1.08 6.70 -17.70
CA LYS A 148 0.19 7.87 -17.81
C LYS A 148 0.82 9.14 -17.26
N ALA A 149 1.58 9.06 -16.16
CA ALA A 149 2.26 10.21 -15.59
C ALA A 149 3.41 10.70 -16.48
N ILE A 150 4.16 9.79 -17.08
CA ILE A 150 5.23 10.10 -18.03
C ILE A 150 4.65 10.73 -19.31
N ASP A 151 3.62 10.14 -19.91
CA ASP A 151 3.00 10.66 -21.13
C ASP A 151 2.45 12.07 -20.95
N ARG A 152 1.78 12.33 -19.82
CA ARG A 152 1.29 13.69 -19.48
C ARG A 152 2.43 14.69 -19.38
N ALA A 153 3.60 14.26 -18.94
CA ALA A 153 4.73 15.15 -18.77
C ALA A 153 5.48 15.41 -20.07
N LEU A 154 5.66 14.39 -20.91
CA LEU A 154 6.21 14.54 -22.26
C LEU A 154 5.34 15.52 -23.07
N LYS A 155 4.01 15.39 -22.99
CA LYS A 155 3.06 16.35 -23.58
C LYS A 155 3.24 17.77 -23.05
N ARG A 156 3.46 17.94 -21.73
CA ARG A 156 3.72 19.26 -21.13
C ARG A 156 5.06 19.85 -21.56
N ALA A 157 6.10 19.03 -21.68
CA ALA A 157 7.42 19.45 -22.14
C ALA A 157 7.37 19.90 -23.61
N ALA A 158 6.74 19.11 -24.48
CA ALA A 158 6.54 19.46 -25.89
C ALA A 158 5.79 20.80 -26.04
N ARG A 159 4.70 21.01 -25.27
CA ARG A 159 3.94 22.26 -25.30
C ARG A 159 4.76 23.48 -24.84
N LYS A 160 5.69 23.31 -23.89
CA LYS A 160 6.58 24.38 -23.43
C LYS A 160 7.69 24.69 -24.44
N ALA A 161 8.13 23.70 -25.22
CA ALA A 161 9.14 23.90 -26.24
C ALA A 161 8.58 24.57 -27.51
N SER A 162 7.27 24.49 -27.74
CA SER A 162 6.57 25.13 -28.87
C SER A 162 6.03 26.54 -28.55
N GLN A 163 6.24 27.04 -27.33
CA GLN A 163 5.88 28.39 -26.89
C GLN A 163 7.15 29.24 -26.79
#